data_AF-A0A502C542-F1
#
_entry.id   AF-A0A502C542-F1
#
_cell.length_a   1.000
_cell.length_b   1.000
_cell.length_c   1.000
_cell.angle_alpha   90.00
_cell.angle_beta   90.00
_cell.angle_gamma   90.00
#
_symmetry.space_group_name_H-M   'P 1'
#
loop_
_entity.id
_entity.type
_entity.pdbx_description
1 polymer ?
#
loop_
_entity_poly.entity_id
_entity_poly.type
_entity_poly.pdbx_seq_one_letter_code
_entity_poly.pdbx_strand_id
1 'polypeptide(L)'
;MQGFWLKFTDGSAGYCEGSNAYDAKVIAEKLTGKTVSGETYKPDAKTLPYPASPVIWQLDHPVTGKCPAFCFKPNQCAGHGSCPQDYSCTE
;
A
#
# COMPACT_ATOMS: atom_id res chain seq x y z
N MET A 1 -5.43 4.40 -11.26
CA MET A 1 -5.41 4.28 -9.78
C MET A 1 -3.97 4.30 -9.33
N GLN A 2 -3.69 4.80 -8.13
CA GLN A 2 -2.34 4.85 -7.57
C GLN A 2 -2.30 4.03 -6.29
N GLY A 3 -1.16 3.39 -6.06
CA GLY A 3 -0.87 2.66 -4.84
C GLY A 3 -0.38 3.60 -3.73
N PHE A 4 -0.98 3.50 -2.55
CA PHE A 4 -0.59 4.27 -1.38
C PHE A 4 -0.20 3.36 -0.24
N TRP A 5 0.96 3.61 0.36
CA TRP A 5 1.41 3.01 1.59
C TRP A 5 0.93 3.85 2.77
N LEU A 6 -0.04 3.33 3.52
CA LEU A 6 -0.68 4.00 4.64
C LEU A 6 -0.12 3.45 5.95
N LYS A 7 0.24 4.33 6.87
CA LYS A 7 0.53 3.96 8.25
C LYS A 7 -0.68 4.18 9.14
N PHE A 8 -1.00 3.23 9.99
CA PHE A 8 -2.04 3.34 10.99
C PHE A 8 -1.49 3.91 12.30
N THR A 9 -2.37 4.46 13.13
CA THR A 9 -2.02 4.97 14.48
C THR A 9 -1.50 3.87 15.41
N ASP A 10 -1.90 2.63 15.16
CA ASP A 10 -1.44 1.40 15.83
C ASP A 10 0.00 1.00 15.49
N GLY A 11 0.67 1.72 14.58
CA GLY A 11 2.03 1.39 14.11
C GLY A 11 2.06 0.33 12.99
N SER A 12 0.93 -0.33 12.74
CA SER A 12 0.71 -1.15 11.54
C SER A 12 0.83 -0.29 10.27
N ALA A 13 1.25 -0.88 9.15
CA ALA A 13 1.24 -0.21 7.85
C ALA A 13 0.77 -1.18 6.77
N GLY A 14 0.19 -0.66 5.69
CA GLY A 14 -0.26 -1.48 4.59
C GLY A 14 -0.48 -0.70 3.30
N TYR A 15 -0.62 -1.45 2.21
CA TYR A 15 -0.85 -0.93 0.88
C TYR A 15 -2.35 -0.85 0.57
N CYS A 16 -2.78 0.30 0.08
CA CYS A 16 -4.14 0.52 -0.39
C CYS A 16 -4.10 1.25 -1.74
N GLU A 17 -4.79 0.72 -2.73
CA GLU A 17 -5.04 1.46 -3.95
C GLU A 17 -6.20 2.44 -3.77
N GLY A 18 -6.04 3.63 -4.33
CA GLY A 18 -7.08 4.64 -4.37
C GLY A 18 -6.92 5.57 -5.56
N SER A 19 -7.92 6.40 -5.79
CA SER A 19 -7.82 7.47 -6.79
C SER A 19 -6.92 8.60 -6.31
N ASN A 20 -6.88 8.83 -4.99
CA ASN A 20 -6.00 9.79 -4.33
C ASN A 20 -5.70 9.30 -2.89
N ALA A 21 -4.80 10.00 -2.18
CA ALA A 21 -4.39 9.62 -0.82
C ALA A 21 -5.56 9.64 0.19
N TYR A 22 -6.54 10.53 0.01
CA TYR A 22 -7.72 10.62 0.87
C TYR A 22 -8.68 9.44 0.66
N ASP A 23 -8.92 9.06 -0.59
CA ASP A 23 -9.73 7.91 -0.99
C ASP A 23 -9.12 6.62 -0.44
N ALA A 24 -7.80 6.45 -0.63
CA ALA A 24 -7.06 5.33 -0.05
C ALA A 24 -7.18 5.30 1.49
N LYS A 25 -7.12 6.46 2.15
CA LYS A 25 -7.33 6.58 3.60
C LYS A 25 -8.71 6.05 4.00
N VAL A 26 -9.78 6.60 3.39
CA VAL A 26 -11.17 6.23 3.72
C VAL A 26 -11.43 4.74 3.48
N ILE A 27 -10.91 4.18 2.39
CA ILE A 27 -11.02 2.75 2.08
C ILE A 27 -10.30 1.92 3.14
N ALA A 28 -9.06 2.28 3.48
CA ALA A 28 -8.28 1.56 4.47
C ALA A 28 -8.93 1.61 5.86
N GLU A 29 -9.39 2.78 6.31
CA GLU A 29 -10.08 2.93 7.59
C GLU A 29 -11.39 2.13 7.63
N LYS A 30 -12.15 2.13 6.53
CA LYS A 30 -13.40 1.36 6.43
C LYS A 30 -13.18 -0.15 6.43
N LEU A 31 -12.11 -0.64 5.80
CA LEU A 31 -11.83 -2.07 5.70
C LEU A 31 -11.15 -2.64 6.94
N THR A 32 -10.20 -1.90 7.50
CA THR A 32 -9.43 -2.36 8.67
C THR A 32 -10.06 -1.97 10.00
N GLY A 33 -10.98 -0.99 10.00
CA GLY A 33 -11.50 -0.39 11.23
C GLY A 33 -10.47 0.41 12.03
N LYS A 34 -9.26 0.62 11.48
CA LYS A 34 -8.14 1.33 12.12
C LYS A 34 -8.02 2.74 11.56
N THR A 35 -7.62 3.69 12.38
CA THR A 35 -7.36 5.08 11.94
C THR A 35 -6.00 5.17 11.26
N VAL A 36 -5.98 5.77 10.06
CA VAL A 36 -4.73 6.07 9.35
C VAL A 36 -4.10 7.32 9.96
N SER A 37 -2.80 7.22 10.26
CA SER A 37 -2.00 8.30 10.82
C SER A 37 -1.84 9.47 9.83
N GLY A 38 -1.72 10.69 10.35
CA GLY A 38 -1.65 11.93 9.57
C GLY A 38 -2.91 12.79 9.68
N GLU A 39 -2.92 13.93 8.98
CA GLU A 39 -4.03 14.89 9.00
C GLU A 39 -5.19 14.42 8.11
N THR A 40 -6.40 14.95 8.34
CA THR A 40 -7.61 14.59 7.56
C THR A 40 -7.41 14.73 6.06
N TYR A 41 -6.70 15.79 5.62
CA TYR A 41 -6.45 16.08 4.20
C TYR A 41 -5.02 15.76 3.76
N LYS A 42 -4.14 15.36 4.68
CA LYS A 42 -2.76 14.91 4.44
C LYS A 42 -2.45 13.67 5.30
N PRO A 43 -3.01 12.50 4.94
CA PRO A 43 -2.62 11.26 5.59
C PRO A 43 -1.13 10.97 5.36
N ASP A 44 -0.51 10.22 6.27
CA ASP A 44 0.85 9.69 6.09
C ASP A 44 0.82 8.56 5.05
N ALA A 45 0.65 8.98 3.80
CA ALA A 45 0.49 8.14 2.62
C ALA A 45 1.70 8.34 1.71
N LYS A 46 2.49 7.28 1.50
CA LYS A 46 3.56 7.30 0.50
C LYS A 46 3.06 6.67 -0.79
N THR A 47 3.22 7.35 -1.92
CA THR A 47 2.91 6.77 -3.22
C THR A 47 3.91 5.67 -3.56
N LEU A 48 3.41 4.48 -3.87
CA LEU A 48 4.21 3.34 -4.31
C LEU A 48 3.86 3.00 -5.77
N PRO A 49 4.88 2.79 -6.63
CA PRO A 49 4.66 2.41 -8.02
C PRO A 49 4.23 0.93 -8.19
N TYR A 50 4.27 0.14 -7.11
CA TYR A 50 3.89 -1.28 -7.10
C TYR A 50 3.11 -1.65 -5.84
N PRO A 51 2.26 -2.69 -5.89
CA PRO A 51 1.60 -3.24 -4.71
C PRO A 51 2.61 -3.88 -3.75
N ALA A 52 2.42 -3.68 -2.45
CA ALA A 52 3.36 -4.18 -1.44
C ALA A 52 2.66 -4.78 -0.22
N SER A 53 3.30 -5.74 0.43
CA SER A 53 2.69 -6.50 1.53
C SER A 53 2.83 -5.80 2.89
N PRO A 54 1.78 -5.70 3.73
CA PRO A 54 0.45 -6.27 3.56
C PRO A 54 -0.48 -5.39 2.71
N VAL A 55 -1.23 -6.04 1.81
CA VAL A 55 -2.23 -5.39 0.94
C VAL A 55 -3.57 -5.33 1.66
N ILE A 56 -4.03 -4.12 2.00
CA ILE A 56 -5.35 -3.85 2.60
C ILE A 56 -6.43 -3.93 1.52
N TRP A 57 -6.18 -3.22 0.41
CA TRP A 57 -7.12 -3.13 -0.70
C TRP A 57 -6.39 -2.93 -2.01
N GLN A 58 -6.87 -3.64 -3.02
CA GLN A 58 -6.35 -3.58 -4.38
C GLN A 58 -7.52 -3.81 -5.34
N LEU A 59 -7.56 -3.05 -6.43
CA LEU A 59 -8.57 -3.27 -7.47
C LEU A 59 -8.18 -4.51 -8.27
N ASP A 60 -9.14 -5.41 -8.50
CA ASP A 60 -8.94 -6.54 -9.40
C ASP A 60 -8.93 -6.05 -10.85
N HIS A 61 -7.85 -6.33 -11.58
CA HIS A 61 -7.78 -5.96 -12.98
C HIS A 61 -8.58 -6.96 -13.82
N PRO A 62 -9.51 -6.53 -14.70
CA PRO A 62 -10.48 -7.42 -15.36
C PRO A 62 -9.86 -8.49 -16.27
N VAL A 63 -8.59 -8.34 -16.65
CA VAL A 63 -7.86 -9.26 -17.54
C VAL A 63 -6.79 -10.07 -16.81
N THR A 64 -6.18 -9.50 -15.78
CA THR A 64 -4.97 -10.04 -15.12
C THR A 64 -5.20 -10.39 -13.65
N GLY A 65 -6.40 -10.15 -13.12
CA GLY A 65 -6.75 -10.35 -11.72
C GLY A 65 -5.98 -9.41 -10.78
N LYS A 66 -5.82 -9.82 -9.52
CA LYS A 66 -5.04 -9.09 -8.51
C LYS A 66 -3.55 -9.19 -8.84
N CYS A 67 -2.90 -8.04 -9.05
CA CYS A 67 -1.44 -8.03 -9.17
C CYS A 67 -0.80 -8.41 -7.83
N PRO A 68 0.06 -9.44 -7.78
CA PRO A 68 0.70 -9.85 -6.53
C PRO A 68 1.59 -8.75 -5.97
N ALA A 69 1.75 -8.71 -4.65
CA ALA A 69 2.65 -7.79 -3.99
C ALA A 69 4.10 -8.04 -4.47
N PHE A 70 4.77 -6.98 -4.93
CA PHE A 70 6.12 -7.06 -5.53
C PHE A 70 7.20 -7.46 -4.51
N CYS A 71 7.03 -7.09 -3.23
CA CYS A 71 7.94 -7.54 -2.18
C CYS A 71 7.26 -7.67 -0.82
N PHE A 72 7.74 -8.63 -0.02
CA PHE A 72 7.34 -8.86 1.37
C PHE A 72 7.78 -7.72 2.32
N LYS A 73 8.81 -6.94 1.95
CA LYS A 73 9.35 -5.82 2.74
C LYS A 73 9.25 -4.48 1.98
N PRO A 74 8.05 -3.90 1.81
CA PRO A 74 7.84 -2.59 1.20
C PRO A 74 8.70 -1.49 1.77
N ASN A 75 8.86 -1.44 3.09
CA ASN A 75 9.61 -0.38 3.76
C ASN A 75 11.07 -0.31 3.28
N GLN A 76 11.65 -1.42 2.82
CA GLN A 76 13.01 -1.50 2.30
C GLN A 76 13.11 -1.23 0.80
N CYS A 77 12.03 -1.46 0.05
CA CYS A 77 12.01 -1.30 -1.41
C CYS A 77 11.40 0.04 -1.85
N ALA A 78 10.74 0.77 -0.95
CA ALA A 78 10.00 1.99 -1.25
C ALA A 78 10.91 3.03 -1.94
N GLY A 79 10.56 3.38 -3.19
CA GLY A 79 11.32 4.34 -4.01
C GLY A 79 12.21 3.72 -5.09
N HIS A 80 12.38 2.39 -5.11
CA HIS A 80 13.14 1.68 -6.12
C HIS A 80 12.22 0.91 -7.07
N GLY A 81 12.50 0.93 -8.39
CA GLY A 81 11.76 0.13 -9.37
C GLY A 81 12.04 -1.37 -9.30
N SER A 82 12.99 -1.78 -8.47
CA SER A 82 13.46 -3.14 -8.26
C SER A 82 13.78 -3.37 -6.79
N CYS A 83 13.61 -4.60 -6.30
CA CYS A 83 14.02 -4.94 -4.93
C CYS A 83 15.55 -4.82 -4.83
N PRO A 84 16.10 -4.11 -3.82
CA PRO A 84 17.54 -4.00 -3.64
C PRO A 84 18.19 -5.27 -3.06
N GLN A 85 17.41 -6.31 -2.74
CA GLN A 85 17.94 -7.58 -2.25
C GLN A 85 18.33 -8.48 -3.42
N ASP A 86 19.46 -9.17 -3.30
CA ASP A 86 19.95 -10.16 -4.26
C ASP A 86 19.09 -11.44 -4.34
N TYR A 87 18.10 -11.61 -3.47
CA TYR A 87 17.18 -12.74 -3.44
C TYR A 87 15.75 -12.30 -3.78
N SER A 88 15.01 -13.17 -4.47
CA SER A 88 13.59 -12.94 -4.78
C SER A 88 12.79 -12.71 -3.49
N CYS A 89 11.94 -11.68 -3.45
CA CYS A 89 11.00 -11.44 -2.34
C CYS A 89 9.83 -12.44 -2.30
N THR A 90 10.01 -13.64 -2.85
CA THR A 90 9.10 -14.77 -2.71
C THR A 90 9.46 -15.51 -1.43
N GLU A 91 8.44 -15.90 -0.66
CA GLU A 91 8.59 -16.80 0.49
C GLU A 91 9.38 -18.07 0.15
#